data_AF-A0A382B5A8-F1
#
_entry.id   AF-A0A382B5A8-F1
#
_cell.length_a   1.000
_cell.length_b   1.000
_cell.length_c   1.000
_cell.angle_alpha   90.00
_cell.angle_beta   90.00
_cell.angle_gamma   90.00
#
_symmetry.space_group_name_H-M   'P 1'
#
loop_
_entity.id
_entity.type
_entity.pdbx_description
1 polymer ?
#
loop_
_entity_poly.entity_id
_entity_poly.type
_entity_poly.pdbx_seq_one_letter_code
_entity_poly.pdbx_strand_id
1 'polypeptide(L)'
;MENMYQVNVALAGDLRHVVIKNGVSVPELAILRSIHSDSAISNITLTAKENYDSDSERERLGKIYGSDKVVKLFNAYGDLPMDIKKLKINPTLMAQGAEPIGTFPKGKKKTEPEPEPETESV
;
A
#
# COMPACT_ATOMS: atom_id res chain seq x y z
N MET A 1 2.06 -10.81 13.67
CA MET A 1 0.82 -10.13 13.27
C MET A 1 1.16 -9.21 12.13
N GLU A 2 0.84 -9.69 10.95
CA GLU A 2 1.15 -9.11 9.67
C GLU A 2 -0.07 -8.39 9.10
N ASN A 3 0.17 -7.25 8.46
CA ASN A 3 -0.89 -6.39 7.95
C ASN A 3 -1.33 -6.84 6.55
N MET A 4 -2.63 -7.06 6.38
CA MET A 4 -3.25 -7.35 5.09
C MET A 4 -3.97 -6.13 4.55
N TYR A 5 -3.77 -5.86 3.27
CA TYR A 5 -4.26 -4.66 2.61
C TYR A 5 -5.24 -5.00 1.49
N GLN A 6 -6.14 -4.06 1.25
CA GLN A 6 -6.88 -3.90 0.01
C GLN A 6 -6.24 -2.78 -0.79
N VAL A 7 -6.03 -3.02 -2.08
CA VAL A 7 -5.39 -2.05 -2.99
C VAL A 7 -6.03 -2.05 -4.37
N ASN A 8 -5.92 -0.90 -5.04
CA ASN A 8 -6.22 -0.75 -6.45
C ASN A 8 -4.92 -0.85 -7.24
N VAL A 9 -4.87 -1.78 -8.20
CA VAL A 9 -3.70 -2.02 -9.05
C VAL A 9 -4.02 -1.60 -10.48
N ALA A 10 -3.36 -0.54 -10.97
CA ALA A 10 -3.37 -0.14 -12.36
C ALA A 10 -2.47 -1.07 -13.18
N LEU A 11 -3.06 -1.87 -14.06
CA LEU A 11 -2.34 -2.85 -14.85
C LEU A 11 -1.42 -2.14 -15.86
N ALA A 12 -0.13 -2.47 -15.81
CA ALA A 12 0.91 -1.84 -16.62
C ALA A 12 0.98 -0.30 -16.46
N GLY A 13 0.53 0.22 -15.31
CA GLY A 13 0.46 1.65 -15.03
C GLY A 13 -0.71 2.37 -15.71
N ASP A 14 -1.63 1.66 -16.38
CA ASP A 14 -2.80 2.26 -17.01
C ASP A 14 -3.92 2.49 -15.98
N LEU A 15 -4.15 3.76 -15.64
CA LEU A 15 -5.21 4.19 -14.71
C LEU A 15 -6.63 3.93 -15.23
N ARG A 16 -6.80 3.60 -16.52
CA ARG A 16 -8.08 3.16 -17.08
C ARG A 16 -8.35 1.68 -16.83
N HIS A 17 -7.32 0.91 -16.51
CA HIS A 17 -7.39 -0.54 -16.28
C HIS A 17 -6.94 -0.87 -14.87
N VAL A 18 -7.85 -0.67 -13.90
CA VAL A 18 -7.60 -0.85 -12.47
C VAL A 18 -8.32 -2.08 -11.95
N VAL A 19 -7.60 -2.94 -11.23
CA VAL A 19 -8.15 -4.12 -10.54
C VAL A 19 -8.08 -3.93 -9.04
N ILE A 20 -9.18 -4.22 -8.35
CA ILE A 20 -9.23 -4.22 -6.88
C ILE A 20 -8.74 -5.57 -6.38
N LYS A 21 -7.74 -5.56 -5.50
CA LYS A 21 -7.18 -6.77 -4.90
C LYS A 21 -7.24 -6.68 -3.38
N ASN A 22 -7.77 -7.73 -2.75
CA ASN A 22 -7.92 -7.87 -1.31
C ASN A 22 -6.92 -8.91 -0.76
N GLY A 23 -6.58 -8.82 0.53
CA GLY A 23 -5.68 -9.79 1.18
C GLY A 23 -4.24 -9.69 0.70
N VAL A 24 -3.80 -8.49 0.34
CA VAL A 24 -2.47 -8.21 -0.19
C VAL A 24 -1.51 -7.98 0.96
N SER A 25 -0.44 -8.76 1.00
CA SER A 25 0.62 -8.60 2.00
C SER A 25 1.60 -7.49 1.63
N VAL A 26 2.40 -7.03 2.59
CA VAL A 26 3.47 -6.06 2.33
C VAL A 26 4.45 -6.54 1.24
N PRO A 27 5.02 -7.76 1.28
CA PRO A 27 5.90 -8.20 0.19
C PRO A 27 5.17 -8.29 -1.15
N GLU A 28 3.88 -8.63 -1.16
CA GLU A 28 3.09 -8.64 -2.39
C GLU A 28 2.93 -7.25 -3.01
N LEU A 29 2.78 -6.19 -2.20
CA LEU A 29 2.77 -4.80 -2.69
C LEU A 29 4.06 -4.45 -3.43
N ALA A 30 5.21 -4.90 -2.94
CA ALA A 30 6.49 -4.64 -3.60
C ALA A 30 6.58 -5.35 -4.96
N ILE A 31 6.08 -6.59 -5.04
CA ILE A 31 6.01 -7.35 -6.30
C ILE A 31 5.10 -6.63 -7.29
N LEU A 32 3.90 -6.20 -6.87
CA LEU A 32 2.94 -5.52 -7.73
C LEU A 32 3.51 -4.21 -8.30
N ARG A 33 4.25 -3.44 -7.49
CA ARG A 33 4.98 -2.25 -7.97
C ARG A 33 6.06 -2.59 -8.97
N SER A 34 6.81 -3.67 -8.72
CA SER A 34 7.85 -4.13 -9.65
C SER A 34 7.28 -4.63 -10.98
N ILE A 35 6.05 -5.16 -11.00
CA ILE A 35 5.43 -5.70 -12.22
C ILE A 35 4.75 -4.60 -13.04
N HIS A 36 4.00 -3.71 -12.40
CA HIS A 36 3.10 -2.79 -13.10
C HIS A 36 3.64 -1.36 -13.19
N SER A 37 4.35 -0.87 -12.16
CA SER A 37 5.12 0.37 -12.07
C SER A 37 5.12 0.85 -10.61
N ASP A 38 6.02 1.76 -10.27
CA ASP A 38 6.09 2.34 -8.92
C ASP A 38 4.80 3.02 -8.48
N SER A 39 4.06 3.62 -9.42
CA SER A 39 2.80 4.33 -9.21
C SER A 39 1.55 3.49 -9.52
N ALA A 40 1.70 2.20 -9.83
CA ALA A 40 0.59 1.34 -10.20
C ALA A 40 -0.38 1.06 -9.04
N ILE A 41 0.06 1.22 -7.79
CA ILE A 41 -0.75 0.92 -6.61
C ILE A 41 -1.34 2.19 -6.04
N SER A 42 -2.66 2.17 -5.79
CA SER A 42 -3.40 3.27 -5.18
C SER A 42 -4.47 2.76 -4.21
N ASN A 43 -5.05 3.69 -3.44
CA ASN A 43 -6.15 3.43 -2.50
C ASN A 43 -5.86 2.33 -1.47
N ILE A 44 -4.63 2.33 -0.94
CA ILE A 44 -4.18 1.29 0.00
C ILE A 44 -4.94 1.44 1.32
N THR A 45 -5.61 0.36 1.74
CA THR A 45 -6.44 0.30 2.94
C THR A 45 -6.08 -0.94 3.75
N LEU A 46 -5.90 -0.80 5.07
CA LEU A 46 -5.69 -1.94 5.96
C LEU A 46 -7.03 -2.66 6.18
N THR A 47 -7.08 -3.95 5.88
CA THR A 47 -8.32 -4.74 5.97
C THR A 47 -8.28 -5.73 7.13
N ALA A 48 -7.15 -6.39 7.33
CA ALA A 48 -7.01 -7.44 8.35
C ALA A 48 -5.59 -7.52 8.90
N LYS A 49 -5.44 -8.27 9.99
CA LYS A 49 -4.14 -8.69 10.52
C LYS A 49 -4.12 -10.20 10.61
N GLU A 50 -3.19 -10.82 9.91
CA GLU A 50 -3.02 -12.27 9.90
C GLU A 50 -1.67 -12.67 10.49
N ASN A 51 -1.52 -13.94 10.87
CA ASN A 51 -0.24 -14.47 11.30
C ASN A 51 0.26 -15.43 10.24
N TYR A 52 1.24 -14.98 9.47
CA TYR A 52 2.01 -15.80 8.54
C TYR A 52 3.49 -15.49 8.71
N ASP A 53 4.33 -16.48 8.45
CA ASP A 53 5.79 -16.41 8.49
C ASP A 53 6.37 -16.05 7.12
N SER A 54 7.61 -15.55 7.11
CA SER A 54 8.33 -15.16 5.89
C SER A 54 8.41 -16.29 4.87
N ASP A 55 8.58 -17.53 5.32
CA ASP A 55 8.77 -18.69 4.45
C ASP A 55 7.46 -19.13 3.80
N SER A 56 6.37 -19.25 4.58
CA SER A 56 5.04 -19.52 4.02
C SER A 56 4.60 -18.46 3.02
N GLU A 57 4.86 -17.17 3.31
CA GLU A 57 4.50 -16.09 2.41
C GLU A 57 5.35 -16.10 1.13
N ARG A 58 6.64 -16.42 1.24
CA ARG A 58 7.53 -16.60 0.10
C ARG A 58 7.06 -17.73 -0.81
N GLU A 59 6.65 -18.87 -0.23
CA GLU A 59 6.12 -19.99 -1.00
C GLU A 59 4.79 -19.62 -1.69
N ARG A 60 3.89 -18.95 -0.97
CA ARG A 60 2.62 -18.43 -1.53
C ARG A 60 2.87 -17.50 -2.71
N LEU A 61 3.74 -16.50 -2.55
CA LEU A 61 4.09 -15.55 -3.60
C LEU A 61 4.83 -16.22 -4.76
N GLY A 62 5.66 -17.22 -4.49
CA GLY A 62 6.32 -18.04 -5.50
C GLY A 62 5.33 -18.80 -6.38
N LYS A 63 4.26 -19.34 -5.80
CA LYS A 63 3.16 -20.00 -6.54
C LYS A 63 2.36 -19.02 -7.40
N ILE A 64 2.12 -17.80 -6.92
CA ILE A 64 1.27 -16.81 -7.62
C ILE A 64 2.03 -16.06 -8.72
N TYR A 65 3.25 -15.59 -8.42
CA TYR A 65 4.01 -14.68 -9.28
C TYR A 65 5.25 -15.31 -9.92
N GLY A 66 5.59 -16.54 -9.51
CA GLY A 66 6.80 -17.26 -9.90
C GLY A 66 7.94 -17.03 -8.92
N SER A 67 8.55 -18.12 -8.46
CA SER A 67 9.66 -18.12 -7.50
C SER A 67 10.83 -17.24 -7.96
N ASP A 68 11.16 -17.25 -9.25
CA ASP A 68 12.26 -16.45 -9.80
C ASP A 68 12.09 -14.95 -9.55
N LYS A 69 10.85 -14.44 -9.62
CA LYS A 69 10.58 -13.01 -9.37
C LYS A 69 10.71 -12.68 -7.90
N VAL A 70 10.19 -13.55 -7.04
CA VAL A 70 10.29 -13.39 -5.58
C VAL A 70 11.75 -13.40 -5.14
N VAL A 71 12.55 -14.32 -5.68
CA VAL A 71 14.00 -14.42 -5.43
C VAL A 71 14.74 -13.19 -5.95
N LYS A 72 14.40 -12.67 -7.14
CA LYS A 72 15.03 -11.44 -7.67
C LYS A 72 14.72 -10.20 -6.83
N LEU A 73 13.52 -10.10 -6.27
CA LEU A 73 13.09 -8.94 -5.47
C LEU A 73 13.57 -8.99 -4.02
N PHE A 74 13.61 -10.17 -3.41
CA PHE A 74 13.87 -10.34 -1.97
C PHE A 74 15.06 -11.24 -1.64
N ASN A 75 15.89 -11.58 -2.63
CA ASN A 75 16.91 -12.63 -2.56
C ASN A 75 16.33 -14.03 -2.31
N ALA A 76 17.16 -15.06 -2.47
CA ALA A 76 16.76 -16.46 -2.24
C ALA A 76 16.48 -16.78 -0.77
N TYR A 77 17.12 -16.04 0.13
CA TYR A 77 17.07 -16.24 1.58
C TYR A 77 16.89 -14.91 2.30
N GLY A 78 16.33 -14.96 3.51
CA GLY A 78 16.13 -13.79 4.38
C GLY A 78 14.67 -13.38 4.54
N ASP A 79 14.44 -12.49 5.50
CA ASP A 79 13.10 -12.05 5.86
C ASP A 79 12.46 -11.15 4.80
N LEU A 80 11.18 -11.41 4.53
CA LEU A 80 10.38 -10.54 3.68
C LEU A 80 10.08 -9.23 4.42
N PRO A 81 9.96 -8.11 3.69
CA PRO A 81 9.55 -6.85 4.29
C PRO A 81 8.09 -6.98 4.77
N MET A 82 7.92 -7.09 6.07
CA MET A 82 6.63 -7.19 6.76
C MET A 82 6.05 -5.81 7.17
N ASP A 83 6.86 -4.75 7.06
CA ASP A 83 6.45 -3.38 7.38
C ASP A 83 6.40 -2.53 6.11
N ILE A 84 5.23 -1.94 5.85
CA ILE A 84 4.98 -1.05 4.71
C ILE A 84 5.92 0.16 4.69
N LYS A 85 6.44 0.59 5.84
CA LYS A 85 7.43 1.68 5.93
C LYS A 85 8.74 1.34 5.22
N LYS A 86 9.12 0.06 5.19
CA LYS A 86 10.34 -0.38 4.50
C LYS A 86 10.22 -0.23 2.97
N LEU A 87 9.00 -0.21 2.45
CA LEU A 87 8.74 -0.10 1.00
C LEU A 87 8.80 1.32 0.45
N LYS A 88 8.97 2.33 1.32
CA LYS A 88 9.01 3.76 0.94
C LYS A 88 7.83 4.16 0.03
N ILE A 89 6.65 3.59 0.27
CA ILE A 89 5.43 3.93 -0.48
C ILE A 89 5.02 5.36 -0.10
N ASN A 90 4.68 6.16 -1.11
CA ASN A 90 4.22 7.52 -0.87
C ASN A 90 2.89 7.50 -0.08
N PRO A 91 2.79 8.18 1.07
CA PRO A 91 1.56 8.23 1.86
C PRO A 91 0.33 8.73 1.09
N THR A 92 0.52 9.49 0.00
CA THR A 92 -0.58 9.96 -0.86
C THR A 92 -1.30 8.85 -1.59
N LEU A 93 -0.72 7.64 -1.68
CA LEU A 93 -1.33 6.47 -2.32
C LEU A 93 -2.23 5.67 -1.35
N MET A 94 -2.25 6.03 -0.07
CA MET A 94 -3.18 5.46 0.91
C MET A 94 -4.57 6.09 0.78
N ALA A 95 -5.62 5.31 1.08
CA ALA A 95 -6.99 5.80 1.04
C ALA A 95 -7.19 6.99 2.00
N GLN A 96 -7.97 7.99 1.57
CA GLN A 96 -8.27 9.17 2.37
C GLN A 96 -9.09 8.77 3.60
N GLY A 97 -8.49 8.86 4.79
CA GLY A 97 -9.12 8.44 6.05
C GLY A 97 -8.74 7.03 6.54
N ALA A 98 -7.92 6.28 5.78
CA ALA A 98 -7.27 5.09 6.33
C ALA A 98 -6.24 5.54 7.37
N GLU A 99 -6.29 4.94 8.57
CA GLU A 99 -5.30 5.24 9.62
C GLU A 99 -3.90 4.95 9.08
N PRO A 100 -3.00 5.95 9.00
CA PRO A 100 -1.64 5.72 8.56
C PRO A 100 -0.99 4.77 9.57
N ILE A 101 -0.49 3.64 9.08
CA ILE A 101 0.18 2.67 9.94
C ILE A 101 1.53 3.29 10.36
N GLY A 102 1.52 3.86 11.56
CA GLY A 102 2.65 4.54 12.19
C GLY A 102 2.48 6.05 12.31
N THR A 103 2.90 6.59 13.45
CA THR A 103 2.98 8.02 13.70
C THR A 103 3.94 8.69 12.71
N PHE A 104 3.39 9.36 11.70
CA PHE A 104 4.15 10.28 10.87
C PHE A 104 4.22 11.63 11.60
N PRO A 105 5.40 12.27 11.72
CA PRO A 105 5.48 13.63 12.24
C PRO A 105 4.64 14.53 11.32
N LYS A 106 3.56 15.08 11.90
CA LYS A 106 2.63 15.95 11.18
C LYS A 106 3.35 17.21 10.72
N GLY A 107 3.70 17.27 9.44
CA GLY A 107 3.91 18.54 8.75
C GLY A 107 2.59 19.31 8.81
N LYS A 108 2.59 20.48 9.43
CA LYS A 108 1.41 21.33 9.64
C LYS A 108 0.75 21.63 8.29
N LYS A 109 -0.44 21.06 8.02
CA LYS A 109 -1.34 21.60 6.99
C LYS A 109 -1.76 22.99 7.45
N LYS A 110 -1.48 24.02 6.65
CA LYS A 110 -2.15 25.32 6.75
C LYS A 110 -3.60 25.08 6.34
N THR A 111 -4.52 25.20 7.29
CA THR A 111 -5.95 25.29 7.02
C THR A 111 -6.20 26.63 6.31
N GLU A 112 -6.77 26.58 5.11
CA GLU A 112 -7.45 27.73 4.51
C GLU A 112 -8.60 28.18 5.45
N PRO A 113 -8.80 29.48 5.68
CA PRO A 113 -9.93 29.97 6.46
C PRO A 113 -11.22 29.89 5.64
N GLU A 114 -12.28 29.34 6.24
CA GLU A 114 -13.66 29.39 5.73
C GLU A 114 -14.15 30.85 5.62
N PRO A 115 -14.99 31.20 4.64
CA PRO A 115 -15.58 32.53 4.53
C PRO A 115 -16.68 32.74 5.59
N GLU A 116 -16.62 33.88 6.29
CA GLU A 116 -17.60 34.31 7.28
C GLU A 116 -19.00 34.50 6.66
N PRO A 117 -20.10 34.15 7.35
CA PRO A 117 -21.45 34.47 6.90
C PRO A 117 -21.75 35.96 7.11
N GLU A 118 -22.13 36.65 6.04
CA GLU A 118 -22.59 38.04 6.06
C GLU A 118 -23.82 38.19 6.98
N THR A 119 -23.72 39.06 7.98
CA THR A 119 -24.84 39.47 8.82
C THR A 119 -25.72 40.45 8.05
N GLU A 120 -26.84 40.00 7.50
CA GLU A 120 -27.91 40.88 7.05
C GLU A 120 -28.67 41.41 8.28
N SER A 121 -28.67 42.73 8.42
CA SER A 121 -29.35 43.47 9.47
C SER A 121 -30.52 44.21 8.85
N VAL A 122 -31.74 43.97 9.35
CA VAL A 122 -32.92 44.83 9.16
C VAL A 122 -33.74 44.84 10.45
#